data_AF-A0A1U7MTT4-F1
#
_entry.id   AF-A0A1U7MTT4-F1
#
_cell.length_a   1.000
_cell.length_b   1.000
_cell.length_c   1.000
_cell.angle_alpha   90.00
_cell.angle_beta   90.00
_cell.angle_gamma   90.00
#
_symmetry.space_group_name_H-M   'P 1'
#
loop_
_entity.id
_entity.type
_entity.pdbx_description
1 polymer ?
#
loop_
_entity_poly.entity_id
_entity_poly.type
_entity_poly.pdbx_seq_one_letter_code
_entity_poly.pdbx_strand_id
1 'polypeptide(L)'
;MRTYTADEEWPRHDKKHWRDAFEHAQAVGWFLDHIDAAHRFGTLRCPYGCHNVKVDHTAVGGDMFAASLPNKIRACQKANGLDPTSIKLAEATRLMDTAEALIDRIEEGLTSVWSKQCATEELDRICLQIETADTTLQDEVLARAIAAEDSATEVEDLQQWSDEAESHADEAEGVLKKVSRQTVTRPLRGRLDGLRDRLANVCKQLDALDGNGTTPL
;
A
#
# COMPACT_ATOMS: atom_id res chain seq x y z
N MET A 1 -45.16 -3.15 -22.41
CA MET A 1 -45.35 -4.48 -21.82
C MET A 1 -44.15 -5.34 -22.20
N ARG A 2 -43.40 -5.86 -21.23
CA ARG A 2 -42.24 -6.73 -21.43
C ARG A 2 -42.46 -8.05 -20.68
N THR A 3 -42.23 -9.18 -21.33
CA THR A 3 -42.22 -10.49 -20.67
C THR A 3 -40.81 -10.79 -20.19
N TYR A 4 -40.69 -11.19 -18.92
CA TYR A 4 -39.46 -11.66 -18.30
C TYR A 4 -39.52 -13.18 -18.13
N THR A 5 -38.45 -13.87 -18.54
CA THR A 5 -38.28 -15.31 -18.33
C THR A 5 -37.69 -15.61 -16.97
N ALA A 6 -37.68 -16.88 -16.55
CA ALA A 6 -37.17 -17.27 -15.23
C ALA A 6 -35.68 -16.94 -15.04
N ASP A 7 -34.90 -16.97 -16.11
CA ASP A 7 -33.45 -16.70 -16.08
C ASP A 7 -33.09 -15.20 -16.12
N GLU A 8 -34.06 -14.31 -16.32
CA GLU A 8 -33.84 -12.86 -16.35
C GLU A 8 -34.10 -12.23 -14.97
N GLU A 9 -33.41 -11.13 -14.65
CA GLU A 9 -33.75 -10.36 -13.44
C GLU A 9 -35.12 -9.67 -13.61
N TRP A 10 -36.06 -9.98 -12.70
CA TRP A 10 -37.41 -9.41 -12.73
C TRP A 10 -37.45 -8.03 -12.08
N PRO A 11 -38.31 -7.11 -12.57
CA PRO A 11 -38.61 -5.86 -11.89
C PRO A 11 -39.08 -6.12 -10.46
N ARG A 12 -38.60 -5.32 -9.51
CA ARG A 12 -38.94 -5.48 -8.09
C ARG A 12 -40.24 -4.79 -7.76
N HIS A 13 -41.15 -5.50 -7.12
CA HIS A 13 -42.37 -4.93 -6.56
C HIS A 13 -42.07 -4.16 -5.26
N ASP A 14 -42.78 -3.06 -5.01
CA ASP A 14 -42.58 -2.24 -3.80
C ASP A 14 -42.89 -3.01 -2.51
N LYS A 15 -43.95 -3.82 -2.56
CA LYS A 15 -44.42 -4.63 -1.43
C LYS A 15 -43.61 -5.93 -1.27
N LYS A 16 -43.10 -6.17 -0.06
CA LYS A 16 -42.26 -7.33 0.28
C LYS A 16 -42.90 -8.69 -0.07
N HIS A 17 -44.17 -8.91 0.30
CA HIS A 17 -44.83 -10.19 0.04
C HIS A 17 -44.92 -10.55 -1.44
N TRP A 18 -44.98 -9.56 -2.34
CA TRP A 18 -44.95 -9.80 -3.78
C TRP A 18 -43.54 -10.11 -4.28
N ARG A 19 -42.50 -9.50 -3.70
CA ARG A 19 -41.10 -9.86 -4.00
C ARG A 19 -40.83 -11.32 -3.65
N ASP A 20 -41.17 -11.73 -2.43
CA ASP A 20 -41.00 -13.12 -1.97
C ASP A 20 -41.79 -14.10 -2.87
N ALA A 21 -43.00 -13.72 -3.29
CA ALA A 21 -43.84 -14.52 -4.18
C ALA A 21 -43.27 -14.60 -5.62
N PHE A 22 -42.64 -13.53 -6.11
CA PHE A 22 -41.98 -13.51 -7.41
C PHE A 22 -40.74 -14.37 -7.43
N GLU A 23 -39.89 -14.30 -6.40
CA GLU A 23 -38.73 -15.17 -6.28
C GLU A 23 -39.13 -16.64 -6.35
N HIS A 24 -40.21 -17.02 -5.66
CA HIS A 24 -40.73 -18.38 -5.72
C HIS A 24 -41.27 -18.76 -7.11
N ALA A 25 -42.05 -17.87 -7.75
CA ALA A 25 -42.58 -18.10 -9.09
C ALA A 25 -41.48 -18.19 -10.15
N GLN A 26 -40.48 -17.33 -10.07
CA GLN A 26 -39.31 -17.32 -10.92
C GLN A 26 -38.50 -18.61 -10.76
N ALA A 27 -38.26 -19.04 -9.52
CA ALA A 27 -37.54 -20.28 -9.22
C ALA A 27 -38.20 -21.55 -9.79
N VAL A 28 -39.50 -21.51 -10.08
CA VAL A 28 -40.24 -22.65 -10.67
C VAL A 28 -40.59 -22.45 -12.14
N GLY A 29 -39.93 -21.53 -12.84
CA GLY A 29 -40.06 -21.38 -14.29
C GLY A 29 -41.31 -20.63 -14.76
N TRP A 30 -41.94 -19.82 -13.90
CA TRP A 30 -43.04 -18.95 -14.34
C TRP A 30 -42.49 -17.74 -15.09
N PHE A 31 -43.38 -17.06 -15.82
CA PHE A 31 -43.05 -15.85 -16.59
C PHE A 31 -43.74 -14.63 -15.98
N LEU A 32 -43.12 -13.46 -16.05
CA LEU A 32 -43.73 -12.20 -15.65
C LEU A 32 -43.96 -11.30 -16.87
N ASP A 33 -45.23 -11.03 -17.17
CA ASP A 33 -45.61 -9.97 -18.10
C ASP A 33 -45.70 -8.64 -17.35
N HIS A 34 -44.64 -7.84 -17.40
CA HIS A 34 -44.57 -6.54 -16.77
C HIS A 34 -45.24 -5.47 -17.65
N ILE A 35 -46.20 -4.76 -17.07
CA ILE A 35 -46.97 -3.71 -17.75
C ILE A 35 -46.63 -2.32 -17.21
N ASP A 36 -46.24 -2.22 -15.93
CA ASP A 36 -45.86 -0.98 -15.24
C ASP A 36 -46.89 0.15 -15.40
N ALA A 37 -48.15 -0.14 -15.06
CA ALA A 37 -49.23 0.84 -15.10
C ALA A 37 -49.64 1.25 -13.67
N ALA A 38 -50.22 2.44 -13.53
CA ALA A 38 -50.53 3.09 -12.24
C ALA A 38 -51.19 2.20 -11.16
N HIS A 39 -51.99 1.21 -11.56
CA HIS A 39 -52.61 0.25 -10.64
C HIS A 39 -52.17 -1.20 -10.86
N ARG A 40 -51.53 -1.51 -11.99
CA ARG A 40 -51.23 -2.87 -12.45
C ARG A 40 -49.72 -3.04 -12.66
N PHE A 41 -49.11 -3.89 -11.85
CA PHE A 41 -47.70 -4.23 -11.99
C PHE A 41 -47.49 -5.15 -13.21
N GLY A 42 -48.26 -6.23 -13.28
CA GLY A 42 -48.11 -7.21 -14.34
C GLY A 42 -48.99 -8.43 -14.19
N THR A 43 -48.66 -9.48 -14.94
CA THR A 43 -49.32 -10.79 -14.86
C THR A 43 -48.27 -11.89 -14.82
N LEU A 44 -48.36 -12.77 -13.82
CA LEU A 44 -47.58 -14.00 -13.77
C LEU A 44 -48.28 -15.08 -14.61
N ARG A 45 -47.52 -15.78 -15.47
CA ARG A 45 -48.03 -16.87 -16.31
C ARG A 45 -47.35 -18.18 -15.96
N CYS A 46 -48.14 -19.24 -15.77
CA CYS A 46 -47.60 -20.59 -15.63
C CYS A 46 -47.00 -21.04 -16.99
N PRO A 47 -45.87 -21.74 -17.02
CA PRO A 47 -45.22 -22.17 -18.26
C PRO A 47 -46.10 -23.07 -19.14
N TYR A 48 -47.06 -23.76 -18.53
CA TYR A 48 -48.03 -24.61 -19.22
C TYR A 48 -49.26 -23.86 -19.74
N GLY A 49 -49.33 -22.53 -19.60
CA GLY A 49 -50.41 -21.68 -20.11
C GLY A 49 -51.76 -21.80 -19.38
N CYS A 50 -51.87 -22.67 -18.37
CA CYS A 50 -53.13 -22.95 -17.67
C CYS A 50 -53.49 -21.98 -16.53
N HIS A 51 -52.54 -21.18 -16.03
CA HIS A 51 -52.78 -20.26 -14.93
C HIS A 51 -52.17 -18.89 -15.21
N ASN A 52 -52.96 -17.85 -14.95
CA ASN A 52 -52.53 -16.46 -15.01
C ASN A 52 -52.89 -15.77 -13.68
N VAL A 53 -51.93 -15.11 -13.05
CA VAL A 53 -52.13 -14.36 -11.81
C VAL A 53 -51.83 -12.90 -12.06
N LYS A 54 -52.89 -12.10 -11.99
CA LYS A 54 -52.86 -10.65 -12.14
C LYS A 54 -52.30 -10.01 -10.87
N VAL A 55 -51.28 -9.16 -11.01
CA VAL A 55 -50.58 -8.47 -9.90
C VAL A 55 -50.82 -6.97 -9.99
N ASP A 56 -51.33 -6.38 -8.90
CA ASP A 56 -51.64 -4.97 -8.77
C ASP A 56 -50.73 -4.29 -7.74
N HIS A 57 -50.35 -3.03 -8.00
CA HIS A 57 -49.62 -2.23 -7.02
C HIS A 57 -50.49 -1.93 -5.79
N THR A 58 -51.75 -1.56 -6.03
CA THR A 58 -52.61 -0.90 -5.03
C THR A 58 -53.75 -1.77 -4.49
N ALA A 59 -53.90 -3.01 -4.94
CA ALA A 59 -55.04 -3.85 -4.52
C ALA A 59 -55.03 -4.11 -3.01
N VAL A 60 -56.17 -3.81 -2.36
CA VAL A 60 -56.46 -4.13 -0.97
C VAL A 60 -56.71 -5.64 -0.89
N GLY A 61 -55.79 -6.38 -0.26
CA GLY A 61 -55.79 -7.85 -0.21
C GLY A 61 -54.67 -8.53 -1.03
N GLY A 62 -53.77 -7.75 -1.65
CA GLY A 62 -52.60 -8.28 -2.36
C GLY A 62 -51.77 -9.28 -1.54
N ASP A 63 -51.64 -9.05 -0.23
CA ASP A 63 -50.95 -9.92 0.72
C ASP A 63 -51.53 -11.34 0.76
N MET A 64 -52.87 -11.47 0.79
CA MET A 64 -53.53 -12.79 0.78
C MET A 64 -53.34 -13.49 -0.58
N PHE A 65 -53.39 -12.73 -1.67
CA PHE A 65 -53.16 -13.28 -3.01
C PHE A 65 -51.72 -13.74 -3.20
N ALA A 66 -50.75 -12.95 -2.76
CA ALA A 66 -49.32 -13.30 -2.77
C ALA A 66 -49.07 -14.55 -1.90
N ALA A 67 -49.65 -14.62 -0.70
CA ALA A 67 -49.56 -15.80 0.16
C ALA A 67 -50.20 -17.06 -0.44
N SER A 68 -51.22 -16.90 -1.29
CA SER A 68 -51.86 -18.03 -1.98
C SER A 68 -51.09 -18.53 -3.21
N LEU A 69 -50.14 -17.74 -3.73
CA LEU A 69 -49.44 -18.04 -4.97
C LEU A 69 -48.61 -19.34 -4.91
N PRO A 70 -47.85 -19.65 -3.84
CA PRO A 70 -47.13 -20.93 -3.73
C PRO A 70 -48.06 -22.15 -3.83
N ASN A 71 -49.26 -22.07 -3.24
CA ASN A 71 -50.25 -23.15 -3.34
C ASN A 71 -50.78 -23.31 -4.76
N LYS A 72 -51.03 -22.20 -5.48
CA LYS A 72 -51.42 -22.22 -6.90
C LYS A 72 -50.32 -22.77 -7.80
N ILE A 73 -49.07 -22.40 -7.55
CA ILE A 73 -47.90 -22.93 -8.26
C ILE A 73 -47.83 -24.46 -8.08
N ARG A 74 -47.91 -24.92 -6.84
CA ARG A 74 -47.90 -26.36 -6.51
C ARG A 74 -49.06 -27.11 -7.16
N ALA A 75 -50.25 -26.50 -7.19
CA ALA A 75 -51.41 -27.05 -7.89
C ALA A 75 -51.19 -27.09 -9.42
N CYS A 76 -50.61 -26.05 -10.04
CA CYS A 76 -50.25 -26.03 -11.46
C CYS A 76 -49.32 -27.20 -11.79
N GLN A 77 -48.29 -27.42 -10.96
CA GLN A 77 -47.31 -28.48 -11.18
C GLN A 77 -47.95 -29.88 -11.06
N LYS A 78 -48.75 -30.11 -10.01
CA LYS A 78 -49.48 -31.39 -9.83
C LYS A 78 -50.46 -31.67 -10.97
N ALA A 79 -51.20 -30.66 -11.43
CA ALA A 79 -52.18 -30.81 -12.50
C ALA A 79 -51.53 -31.14 -13.85
N ASN A 80 -50.28 -30.75 -14.07
CA ASN A 80 -49.51 -31.02 -15.29
C ASN A 80 -48.56 -32.22 -15.17
N GLY A 81 -48.79 -33.11 -14.19
CA GLY A 81 -48.09 -34.40 -14.09
C GLY A 81 -46.65 -34.33 -13.55
N LEU A 82 -46.21 -33.21 -12.99
CA LEU A 82 -44.95 -33.15 -12.26
C LEU A 82 -45.11 -33.85 -10.91
N ASP A 83 -44.38 -34.95 -10.73
CA ASP A 83 -44.40 -35.72 -9.50
C ASP A 83 -43.83 -34.87 -8.34
N PRO A 84 -44.47 -34.82 -7.15
CA PRO A 84 -43.96 -34.10 -5.99
C PRO A 84 -42.49 -34.42 -5.64
N THR A 85 -42.01 -35.63 -5.95
CA THR A 85 -40.61 -36.01 -5.76
C THR A 85 -39.70 -35.29 -6.73
N SER A 86 -40.06 -35.17 -8.01
CA SER A 86 -39.27 -34.42 -9.00
C SER A 86 -39.15 -32.93 -8.67
N ILE A 87 -40.20 -32.33 -8.11
CA ILE A 87 -40.18 -30.92 -7.68
C ILE A 87 -39.22 -30.74 -6.51
N LYS A 88 -39.28 -31.63 -5.52
CA LYS A 88 -38.36 -31.63 -4.38
C LYS A 88 -36.91 -31.89 -4.78
N LEU A 89 -36.68 -32.75 -5.77
CA LEU A 89 -35.35 -33.02 -6.32
C LEU A 89 -34.79 -31.78 -7.03
N ALA A 90 -35.59 -31.12 -7.87
CA ALA A 90 -35.18 -29.88 -8.52
C ALA A 90 -34.89 -28.76 -7.51
N GLU A 91 -35.69 -28.64 -6.45
CA GLU A 91 -35.45 -27.70 -5.36
C GLU A 91 -34.16 -28.03 -4.59
N ALA A 92 -33.90 -29.31 -4.30
CA ALA A 92 -32.67 -29.76 -3.65
C ALA A 92 -31.44 -29.48 -4.51
N THR A 93 -31.50 -29.76 -5.81
CA THR A 93 -30.41 -29.46 -6.76
C THR A 93 -30.12 -27.96 -6.77
N ARG A 94 -31.13 -27.10 -6.89
CA ARG A 94 -30.93 -25.64 -6.87
C ARG A 94 -30.29 -25.15 -5.57
N LEU A 95 -30.68 -25.73 -4.43
CA LEU A 95 -30.09 -25.40 -3.13
C LEU A 95 -28.62 -25.86 -3.05
N MET A 96 -28.28 -27.01 -3.62
CA MET A 96 -26.91 -27.50 -3.73
C MET A 96 -26.08 -26.58 -4.63
N ASP A 97 -26.56 -26.24 -5.83
CA ASP A 97 -25.87 -25.32 -6.75
C ASP A 97 -25.62 -23.94 -6.10
N THR A 98 -26.60 -23.46 -5.33
CA THR A 98 -26.45 -22.20 -4.58
C THR A 98 -25.39 -22.31 -3.48
N ALA A 99 -25.34 -23.45 -2.78
CA ALA A 99 -24.34 -23.69 -1.74
C ALA A 99 -22.93 -23.81 -2.34
N GLU A 100 -22.77 -24.49 -3.47
CA GLU A 100 -21.50 -24.59 -4.21
C GLU A 100 -21.00 -23.20 -4.62
N ALA A 101 -21.85 -22.37 -5.26
CA ALA A 101 -21.46 -21.01 -5.64
C ALA A 101 -21.08 -20.13 -4.44
N LEU A 102 -21.68 -20.34 -3.27
CA LEU A 102 -21.30 -19.64 -2.04
C LEU A 102 -19.96 -20.14 -1.50
N ILE A 103 -19.68 -21.44 -1.58
CA ILE A 103 -18.40 -22.03 -1.17
C ILE A 103 -17.28 -21.49 -2.07
N ASP A 104 -17.45 -21.50 -3.39
CA ASP A 104 -16.47 -20.97 -4.35
C ASP A 104 -16.12 -19.51 -4.02
N ARG A 105 -17.12 -18.69 -3.74
CA ARG A 105 -16.93 -17.29 -3.35
C ARG A 105 -16.17 -17.13 -2.02
N ILE A 106 -16.39 -18.03 -1.06
CA ILE A 106 -15.66 -18.03 0.21
C ILE A 106 -14.19 -18.42 -0.04
N GLU A 107 -13.93 -19.42 -0.87
CA GLU A 107 -12.58 -19.88 -1.20
C GLU A 107 -11.76 -18.80 -1.95
N GLU A 108 -12.38 -18.10 -2.90
CA GLU A 108 -11.79 -16.92 -3.55
C GLU A 108 -11.47 -15.82 -2.53
N GLY A 109 -12.41 -15.55 -1.62
CA GLY A 109 -12.24 -14.57 -0.53
C GLY A 109 -11.07 -14.92 0.40
N LEU A 110 -10.97 -16.19 0.81
CA LEU A 110 -9.88 -16.71 1.65
C LEU A 110 -8.52 -16.56 0.98
N THR A 111 -8.44 -16.88 -0.32
CA THR A 111 -7.21 -16.72 -1.11
C THR A 111 -6.77 -15.25 -1.16
N SER A 112 -7.71 -14.33 -1.35
CA SER A 112 -7.44 -12.88 -1.33
C SER A 112 -6.96 -12.40 0.04
N VAL A 113 -7.59 -12.87 1.13
CA VAL A 113 -7.18 -12.52 2.51
C VAL A 113 -5.78 -13.04 2.80
N TRP A 114 -5.48 -14.28 2.44
CA TRP A 114 -4.16 -14.85 2.68
C TRP A 114 -3.07 -14.11 1.90
N SER A 115 -3.32 -13.78 0.63
CA SER A 115 -2.41 -12.94 -0.17
C SER A 115 -2.15 -11.57 0.47
N LYS A 116 -3.20 -10.92 1.00
CA LYS A 116 -3.05 -9.65 1.73
C LYS A 116 -2.22 -9.81 3.00
N GLN A 117 -2.47 -10.87 3.76
CA GLN A 117 -1.71 -11.13 4.98
C GLN A 117 -0.22 -11.36 4.69
N CYS A 118 0.12 -12.15 3.67
CA CYS A 118 1.50 -12.31 3.24
C CYS A 118 2.14 -11.00 2.78
N ALA A 119 1.39 -10.13 2.09
CA ALA A 119 1.89 -8.81 1.68
C ALA A 119 2.14 -7.89 2.90
N THR A 120 1.28 -7.92 3.91
CA THR A 120 1.48 -7.18 5.16
C THR A 120 2.73 -7.66 5.91
N GLU A 121 2.92 -8.97 6.04
CA GLU A 121 4.11 -9.55 6.68
C GLU A 121 5.40 -9.16 5.94
N GLU A 122 5.37 -9.07 4.61
CA GLU A 122 6.51 -8.60 3.82
C GLU A 122 6.76 -7.09 4.02
N LEU A 123 5.71 -6.27 4.10
CA LEU A 123 5.84 -4.84 4.40
C LEU A 123 6.44 -4.61 5.79
N ASP A 124 5.98 -5.33 6.81
CA ASP A 124 6.54 -5.22 8.17
C ASP A 124 8.03 -5.59 8.19
N ARG A 125 8.42 -6.64 7.44
CA ARG A 125 9.84 -7.02 7.27
C ARG A 125 10.65 -5.90 6.61
N ILE A 126 10.13 -5.29 5.53
CA ILE A 126 10.80 -4.19 4.83
C ILE A 126 10.95 -2.97 5.75
N CYS A 127 9.93 -2.61 6.52
CA CYS A 127 10.01 -1.51 7.49
C CYS A 127 11.11 -1.73 8.51
N LEU A 128 11.20 -2.93 9.10
CA LEU A 128 12.25 -3.28 10.06
C LEU A 128 13.66 -3.21 9.44
N GLN A 129 13.80 -3.62 8.17
CA GLN A 129 15.07 -3.49 7.44
C GLN A 129 15.47 -2.04 7.21
N ILE A 130 14.51 -1.17 6.90
CA ILE A 130 14.75 0.28 6.72
C ILE A 130 15.18 0.91 8.05
N GLU A 131 14.48 0.62 9.14
CA GLU A 131 14.83 1.13 10.48
C GLU A 131 16.23 0.69 10.90
N THR A 132 16.58 -0.58 10.67
CA THR A 132 17.91 -1.11 10.97
C THR A 132 19.00 -0.47 10.10
N ALA A 133 18.71 -0.21 8.83
CA ALA A 133 19.65 0.45 7.93
C ALA A 133 19.87 1.92 8.33
N ASP A 134 18.82 2.63 8.77
CA ASP A 134 18.92 4.01 9.23
C ASP A 134 19.77 4.13 10.50
N THR A 135 19.56 3.25 11.49
CA THR A 135 20.40 3.23 12.70
C THR A 135 21.85 2.90 12.38
N THR A 136 22.10 1.94 11.50
CA THR A 136 23.46 1.59 11.07
C THR A 136 24.16 2.77 10.40
N LEU A 137 23.46 3.50 9.51
CA LEU A 137 24.01 4.69 8.87
C LEU A 137 24.30 5.82 9.88
N GLN A 138 23.41 6.03 10.85
CA GLN A 138 23.62 7.01 11.92
C GLN A 138 24.86 6.67 12.76
N ASP A 139 25.01 5.40 13.14
CA ASP A 139 26.17 4.91 13.88
C ASP A 139 27.47 5.05 13.08
N GLU A 140 27.46 4.72 11.79
CA GLU A 140 28.63 4.89 10.90
C GLU A 140 29.02 6.36 10.71
N VAL A 141 28.04 7.26 10.56
CA VAL A 141 28.28 8.70 10.45
C VAL A 141 28.84 9.25 11.75
N LEU A 142 28.27 8.86 12.90
CA LEU A 142 28.75 9.26 14.21
C LEU A 142 30.17 8.75 14.46
N ALA A 143 30.46 7.48 14.14
CA ALA A 143 31.79 6.89 14.26
C ALA A 143 32.81 7.61 13.36
N ARG A 144 32.42 8.00 12.14
CA ARG A 144 33.27 8.81 11.26
C ARG A 144 33.51 10.22 11.79
N ALA A 145 32.50 10.86 12.36
CA ALA A 145 32.64 12.19 12.96
C ALA A 145 33.58 12.14 14.17
N ILE A 146 33.40 11.17 15.07
CA ILE A 146 34.29 10.95 16.22
C ILE A 146 35.72 10.65 15.76
N ALA A 147 35.90 9.75 14.79
CA ALA A 147 37.23 9.43 14.27
C ALA A 147 37.90 10.63 13.58
N ALA A 148 37.12 11.51 12.93
CA ALA A 148 37.64 12.75 12.35
C ALA A 148 38.08 13.73 13.45
N GLU A 149 37.29 13.89 14.51
CA GLU A 149 37.58 14.75 15.67
C GLU A 149 38.80 14.24 16.46
N ASP A 150 38.91 12.94 16.73
CA ASP A 150 40.06 12.33 17.40
C ASP A 150 41.37 12.41 16.58
N SER A 151 41.26 12.56 15.25
CA SER A 151 42.41 12.71 14.35
C SER A 151 42.74 14.16 14.01
N ALA A 152 41.90 15.11 14.44
CA ALA A 152 42.11 16.51 14.19
C ALA A 152 43.29 16.99 15.07
N THR A 153 44.45 17.14 14.45
CA THR A 153 45.50 17.99 15.05
C THR A 153 44.93 19.40 15.10
N GLU A 154 44.79 19.96 16.30
CA GLU A 154 44.20 21.29 16.46
C GLU A 154 45.06 22.31 15.70
N VAL A 155 44.41 23.32 15.11
CA VAL A 155 45.12 24.38 14.38
C VAL A 155 46.14 25.08 15.31
N GLU A 156 45.85 25.13 16.61
CA GLU A 156 46.74 25.66 17.65
C GLU A 156 48.02 24.82 17.80
N ASP A 157 47.93 23.49 17.75
CA ASP A 157 49.11 22.60 17.76
C ASP A 157 49.98 22.81 16.50
N LEU A 158 49.34 22.98 15.33
CA LEU A 158 50.05 23.24 14.07
C LEU A 158 50.70 24.62 14.05
N GLN A 159 50.07 25.63 14.65
CA GLN A 159 50.64 26.96 14.85
C GLN A 159 51.84 26.89 15.79
N GLN A 160 51.71 26.18 16.92
CA GLN A 160 52.81 25.99 17.86
C GLN A 160 54.04 25.32 17.22
N TRP A 161 53.83 24.27 16.42
CA TRP A 161 54.94 23.62 15.69
C TRP A 161 55.56 24.51 14.61
N SER A 162 54.75 25.39 13.99
CA SER A 162 55.24 26.36 13.02
C SER A 162 56.13 27.42 13.70
N ASP A 163 55.71 27.94 14.86
CA ASP A 163 56.49 28.88 15.66
C ASP A 163 57.81 28.26 16.14
N GLU A 164 57.78 27.00 16.57
CA GLU A 164 58.98 26.26 16.98
C GLU A 164 59.93 26.04 15.79
N ALA A 165 59.41 25.73 14.61
CA ALA A 165 60.20 25.59 13.39
C ALA A 165 60.83 26.92 12.93
N GLU A 166 60.14 28.05 13.09
CA GLU A 166 60.67 29.38 12.81
C GLU A 166 61.80 29.74 13.79
N SER A 167 61.59 29.51 15.09
CA SER A 167 62.60 29.69 16.13
C SER A 167 63.89 28.90 15.83
N HIS A 168 63.77 27.64 15.43
CA HIS A 168 64.91 26.83 15.02
C HIS A 168 65.59 27.31 13.73
N ALA A 169 64.83 27.86 12.78
CA ALA A 169 65.39 28.45 11.56
C ALA A 169 66.22 29.71 11.89
N ASP A 170 65.74 30.54 12.81
CA ASP A 170 66.43 31.74 13.29
C ASP A 170 67.70 31.39 14.08
N GLU A 171 67.64 30.38 14.94
CA GLU A 171 68.82 29.86 15.65
C GLU A 171 69.87 29.33 14.67
N ALA A 172 69.45 28.54 13.67
CA ALA A 172 70.33 28.05 12.61
C ALA A 172 70.98 29.18 11.81
N GLU A 173 70.24 30.26 11.52
CA GLU A 173 70.81 31.44 10.88
C GLU A 173 71.86 32.12 11.77
N GLY A 174 71.57 32.26 13.06
CA GLY A 174 72.48 32.82 14.05
C GLY A 174 73.80 32.06 14.15
N VAL A 175 73.74 30.72 14.07
CA VAL A 175 74.93 29.85 14.02
C VAL A 175 75.67 30.04 12.70
N LEU A 176 74.98 30.03 11.55
CA LEU A 176 75.59 30.20 10.23
C LEU A 176 76.24 31.57 10.03
N LYS A 177 75.78 32.61 10.72
CA LYS A 177 76.39 33.95 10.75
C LYS A 177 77.75 33.98 11.47
N LYS A 178 77.95 33.10 12.46
CA LYS A 178 79.18 33.04 13.28
C LYS A 178 80.32 32.23 12.63
N VAL A 179 80.04 31.53 11.52
CA VAL A 179 81.02 30.70 10.81
C VAL A 179 81.69 31.50 9.67
N SER A 180 83.01 31.69 9.75
CA SER A 180 83.78 32.56 8.84
C SER A 180 84.03 31.98 7.43
N ARG A 181 83.87 30.67 7.22
CA ARG A 181 84.16 30.01 5.95
C ARG A 181 82.95 30.02 5.00
N GLN A 182 82.89 31.05 4.16
CA GLN A 182 81.82 31.28 3.17
C GLN A 182 81.57 30.09 2.23
N THR A 183 82.60 29.34 1.84
CA THR A 183 82.50 28.18 0.94
C THR A 183 81.71 27.03 1.56
N VAL A 184 81.70 26.89 2.88
CA VAL A 184 81.01 25.83 3.61
C VAL A 184 79.58 26.23 3.99
N THR A 185 79.35 27.53 4.25
CA THR A 185 78.04 28.04 4.70
C THR A 185 77.06 28.37 3.56
N ARG A 186 77.56 28.64 2.34
CA ARG A 186 76.71 28.96 1.17
C ARG A 186 75.62 27.93 0.85
N PRO A 187 75.89 26.60 0.77
CA PRO A 187 74.84 25.62 0.50
C PRO A 187 73.85 25.47 1.67
N LEU A 188 74.29 25.71 2.91
CA LEU A 188 73.44 25.65 4.10
C LEU A 188 72.49 26.86 4.18
N ARG A 189 72.95 28.04 3.78
CA ARG A 189 72.09 29.23 3.66
C ARG A 189 71.00 29.06 2.61
N GLY A 190 71.34 28.55 1.42
CA GLY A 190 70.33 28.29 0.39
C GLY A 190 69.28 27.26 0.82
N ARG A 191 69.66 26.27 1.65
CA ARG A 191 68.71 25.34 2.27
C ARG A 191 67.83 26.02 3.32
N LEU A 192 68.39 26.92 4.13
CA LEU A 192 67.65 27.68 5.13
C LEU A 192 66.64 28.63 4.49
N ASP A 193 67.02 29.34 3.43
CA ASP A 193 66.11 30.20 2.66
C ASP A 193 64.93 29.41 2.10
N GLY A 194 65.20 28.22 1.52
CA GLY A 194 64.14 27.34 1.04
C GLY A 194 63.27 26.73 2.14
N LEU A 195 63.76 26.60 3.37
CA LEU A 195 62.94 26.20 4.52
C LEU A 195 62.02 27.35 4.97
N ARG A 196 62.51 28.59 4.97
CA ARG A 196 61.72 29.78 5.31
C ARG A 196 60.62 30.07 4.30
N ASP A 197 60.88 29.93 3.00
CA ASP A 197 59.84 30.08 1.98
C ASP A 197 58.72 29.04 2.17
N ARG A 198 59.08 27.82 2.58
CA ARG A 198 58.10 26.76 2.88
C ARG A 198 57.32 27.05 4.15
N LEU A 199 57.98 27.50 5.23
CA LEU A 199 57.32 27.90 6.48
C LEU A 199 56.35 29.06 6.24
N ALA A 200 56.76 30.10 5.52
CA ALA A 200 55.89 31.22 5.17
C ALA A 200 54.65 30.80 4.36
N ASN A 201 54.75 29.74 3.55
CA ASN A 201 53.60 29.18 2.85
C ASN A 201 52.68 28.37 3.79
N VAL A 202 53.25 27.64 4.75
CA VAL A 202 52.49 26.90 5.77
C VAL A 202 51.74 27.88 6.69
N CYS A 203 52.37 28.95 7.18
CA CYS A 203 51.69 29.95 8.02
C CYS A 203 50.50 30.59 7.29
N LYS A 204 50.66 30.95 6.00
CA LYS A 204 49.55 31.48 5.18
C LYS A 204 48.39 30.50 5.04
N GLN A 205 48.67 29.20 4.99
CA GLN A 205 47.63 28.18 4.92
C GLN A 205 46.92 28.01 6.26
N LEU A 206 47.64 28.10 7.38
CA LEU A 206 47.07 28.07 8.73
C LEU A 206 46.21 29.32 9.01
N ASP A 207 46.67 30.51 8.65
CA ASP A 207 45.92 31.77 8.79
C ASP A 207 44.59 31.74 8.00
N ALA A 208 44.60 31.09 6.82
CA ALA A 208 43.41 30.93 5.99
C ALA A 208 42.39 29.92 6.57
N LEU A 209 42.84 28.97 7.39
CA LEU A 209 41.97 28.02 8.08
C LEU A 209 41.33 28.67 9.32
N ASP A 210 42.07 29.49 10.06
CA ASP A 210 41.58 30.23 11.22
C ASP A 210 40.53 31.30 10.83
N GLY A 211 40.76 31.99 9.70
CA GLY A 211 39.84 33.00 9.16
C GLY A 211 38.51 32.46 8.59
N ASN A 212 38.39 31.15 8.31
CA ASN A 212 37.15 30.52 7.83
C ASN A 212 36.34 29.84 8.96
N GLY A 213 36.90 29.73 10.18
CA GLY A 213 36.25 29.12 11.33
C GLY A 213 35.26 30.03 12.07
N THR A 214 35.28 31.34 11.81
CA THR A 214 34.36 32.29 12.45
C THR A 214 33.04 32.40 11.67
N THR A 215 32.21 31.36 11.69
CA THR A 215 30.79 31.53 11.38
C THR A 215 30.09 31.97 12.67
N PRO A 216 29.60 33.22 12.78
CA PRO A 216 28.87 33.64 13.96
C PRO A 216 27.47 33.00 13.94
N LEU A 217 27.09 32.41 15.08
CA LEU A 217 25.71 32.06 15.42
C LEU A 217 24.79 33.30 15.39
#